data_AF-A0A5C3MF68-F1
#
_entry.id   AF-A0A5C3MF68-F1
#
_cell.length_a   1.000
_cell.length_b   1.000
_cell.length_c   1.000
_cell.angle_alpha   90.00
_cell.angle_beta   90.00
_cell.angle_gamma   90.00
#
_symmetry.space_group_name_H-M   'P 1'
#
loop_
_entity.id
_entity.type
_entity.pdbx_description
1 polymer ?
#
loop_
_entity_poly.entity_id
_entity_poly.type
_entity_poly.pdbx_seq_one_letter_code
_entity_poly.pdbx_strand_id
1 'polypeptide(L)'
;MDSWPTDDRSTSQTTYKGKGKSKAQPAFNYPYVEQGSLTALTLAERNGHLEWSSIVNPSTETTAQRLHAGNVVNVFPATRAPAVHIPANSVSQRAEQGANFLRTYLPDVDIAAELIRDQVAEDIKVTCSLDLFDPYAGNTLHVVLDSRAESRLSGFLTFPMGEVNRELNLSSFAVGNDDKMRIKPSTTPIRTFNTPIRQVEGSSSFSGSFLAVRTYGSISLLQLDIGYVGASTVTVNELGTVVHSDVGKRAIVDVKLPSTPLESILVNDQGSIYTCNLEYGKKIMMQTMQGHSDSDVFWRLALGSNPSDCLVISGRDAQCVDLRSRETNSLFSIPSTKDLLTGIENVQSDDMIRMCSTSEVLWIDPRYPRKPVLAYKHGRQFDRYLETRTVFIGTPLTLLSSRRNGLLTVYDVSRSDDNLVHVNVPPYSLTSDKGTNEPHTGQAFVQYLPHLKSGIARFTTSERGEILCQDLYAPDPRKQIDIQLERSSDLQALEIEAAKFHPDVGPLGMRDHSQINLFPTYDQIFRIHGEDAEKAEEQRANAVYELLDRLPSFWQDNTEPVEHVLTTSEIIFRAGEEPESGARAEFLAQSILNSKRGFRALSQASGC
;
A
#
# COMPACT_ATOMS: atom_id res chain seq x y z
N MET A 1 -11.18 11.08 27.46
CA MET A 1 -10.23 9.95 27.50
C MET A 1 -8.84 10.55 27.49
N ASP A 2 -7.87 9.89 28.13
CA ASP A 2 -6.49 10.34 28.10
C ASP A 2 -5.95 10.11 26.69
N SER A 3 -5.44 11.17 26.08
CA SER A 3 -4.67 11.09 24.83
C SER A 3 -3.27 11.54 25.14
N TRP A 4 -2.29 11.10 24.34
CA TRP A 4 -0.95 11.67 24.45
C TRP A 4 -1.02 13.21 24.34
N PRO A 5 -0.27 13.93 25.19
CA PRO A 5 -0.22 15.38 25.11
C PRO A 5 0.10 15.84 23.69
N THR A 6 -0.64 16.82 23.20
CA THR A 6 -0.36 17.47 21.91
C THR A 6 0.09 18.90 22.14
N ASP A 7 0.98 19.38 21.28
CA ASP A 7 1.34 20.78 21.27
C ASP A 7 0.23 21.59 20.58
N ASP A 8 -0.79 21.96 21.35
CA ASP A 8 -1.89 22.80 20.87
C ASP A 8 -1.51 24.29 20.85
N ARG A 9 -0.24 24.65 21.05
CA ARG A 9 0.20 26.05 20.92
C ARG A 9 -0.11 26.50 19.50
N SER A 10 -1.09 27.40 19.38
CA SER A 10 -1.48 28.00 18.11
C SER A 10 -0.21 28.44 17.39
N THR A 11 0.04 27.90 16.20
CA THR A 11 1.12 28.36 15.34
C THR A 11 0.75 29.76 14.85
N SER A 12 0.83 30.74 15.76
CA SER A 12 0.85 32.14 15.40
C SER A 12 2.01 32.25 14.42
N GLN A 13 1.69 32.49 13.15
CA GLN A 13 2.65 32.77 12.11
C GLN A 13 3.43 34.01 12.55
N THR A 14 4.44 33.82 13.38
CA THR A 14 5.38 34.88 13.71
C THR A 14 6.15 35.11 12.44
N THR A 15 5.73 36.14 11.70
CA THR A 15 6.43 36.73 10.55
C THR A 15 7.77 37.28 11.03
N TYR A 16 8.72 36.41 11.37
CA TYR A 16 10.09 36.81 11.56
C TYR A 16 10.67 37.12 10.18
N LYS A 17 10.93 38.40 9.92
CA LYS A 17 11.72 38.91 8.78
C LYS A 17 13.21 38.56 8.96
N GLY A 18 13.53 37.31 9.28
CA GLY A 18 14.89 36.79 9.35
C GLY A 18 15.28 36.23 7.98
N LYS A 19 16.43 36.65 7.45
CA LYS A 19 16.97 36.27 6.14
C LYS A 19 17.53 34.84 6.10
N GLY A 20 16.90 33.90 6.80
CA GLY A 20 17.26 32.48 6.85
C GLY A 20 16.09 31.62 6.38
N LYS A 21 16.32 30.77 5.38
CA LYS A 21 15.33 29.76 4.93
C LYS A 21 15.20 28.67 6.00
N SER A 22 14.61 28.98 7.15
CA SER A 22 14.13 27.96 8.08
C SER A 22 12.89 27.32 7.45
N LYS A 23 12.97 26.02 7.11
CA LYS A 23 11.80 25.24 6.71
C LYS A 23 10.90 25.14 7.93
N ALA A 24 9.82 25.92 7.94
CA ALA A 24 8.76 25.76 8.93
C ALA A 24 8.27 24.30 8.89
N GLN A 25 8.46 23.57 9.99
CA GLN A 25 7.86 22.25 10.13
C GLN A 25 6.33 22.41 10.17
N PRO A 26 5.57 21.57 9.45
CA PRO A 26 4.12 21.58 9.54
C PRO A 26 3.71 21.32 11.00
N ALA A 27 2.85 22.19 11.54
CA ALA A 27 2.26 21.99 12.86
C ALA A 27 1.21 20.89 12.76
N PHE A 28 1.56 19.69 13.22
CA PHE A 28 0.60 18.61 13.39
C PHE A 28 -0.07 18.75 14.76
N ASN A 29 -1.39 18.81 14.79
CA ASN A 29 -2.16 18.93 16.03
C ASN A 29 -2.44 17.56 16.68
N TYR A 30 -1.63 16.55 16.39
CA TYR A 30 -1.78 15.16 16.85
C TYR A 30 -0.43 14.50 17.13
N PRO A 31 -0.38 13.44 17.95
CA PRO A 31 0.86 12.72 18.24
C PRO A 31 1.48 12.15 16.95
N TYR A 32 2.70 12.58 16.66
CA TYR A 32 3.43 12.25 15.44
C TYR A 32 4.73 11.54 15.77
N VAL A 33 4.85 10.29 15.31
CA VAL A 33 6.03 9.46 15.51
C VAL A 33 6.79 9.33 14.20
N GLU A 34 8.07 9.71 14.23
CA GLU A 34 9.06 9.47 13.19
C GLU A 34 10.21 8.67 13.80
N GLN A 35 10.72 7.70 13.06
CA GLN A 35 11.83 6.87 13.53
C GLN A 35 13.05 7.74 13.86
N GLY A 36 13.55 7.63 15.09
CA GLY A 36 14.67 8.43 15.58
C GLY A 36 14.29 9.83 16.10
N SER A 37 13.01 10.20 16.10
CA SER A 37 12.54 11.47 16.67
C SER A 37 12.35 11.37 18.19
N LEU A 38 12.72 12.44 18.90
CA LEU A 38 12.46 12.61 20.34
C LEU A 38 11.00 12.98 20.65
N THR A 39 10.18 13.26 19.63
CA THR A 39 8.75 13.62 19.78
C THR A 39 7.87 12.52 20.38
N ALA A 40 8.43 11.32 20.60
CA ALA A 40 7.75 10.21 21.24
C ALA A 40 7.77 10.26 22.77
N LEU A 41 8.53 11.16 23.41
CA LEU A 41 8.64 11.26 24.87
C LEU A 41 7.71 12.34 25.44
N THR A 42 6.95 12.00 26.48
CA THR A 42 6.08 12.92 27.21
C THR A 42 6.22 12.73 28.71
N LEU A 43 6.24 13.82 29.47
CA LEU A 43 6.31 13.78 30.93
C LEU A 43 4.90 13.55 31.48
N ALA A 44 4.68 12.44 32.17
CA ALA A 44 3.39 12.05 32.72
C ALA A 44 3.49 11.85 34.24
N GLU A 45 2.44 12.21 34.98
CA GLU A 45 2.40 11.95 36.42
C GLU A 45 1.97 10.51 36.70
N ARG A 46 2.84 9.73 37.35
CA ARG A 46 2.57 8.35 37.78
C ARG A 46 2.85 8.24 39.27
N ASN A 47 1.87 7.75 40.03
CA ASN A 47 1.96 7.59 41.49
C ASN A 47 2.42 8.86 42.24
N GLY A 48 2.02 10.05 41.78
CA GLY A 48 2.38 11.34 42.39
C GLY A 48 3.78 11.86 42.03
N HIS A 49 4.47 11.22 41.06
CA HIS A 49 5.76 11.65 40.55
C HIS A 49 5.70 11.87 39.03
N LEU A 50 6.41 12.89 38.54
CA LEU A 50 6.55 13.11 37.10
C LEU A 50 7.60 12.15 36.55
N GLU A 51 7.17 11.24 35.69
CA GLU A 51 8.01 10.26 35.01
C GLU A 51 7.97 10.49 33.50
N TRP A 52 9.12 10.35 32.82
CA TRP A 52 9.15 10.36 31.36
C TRP A 52 8.52 9.06 30.85
N SER A 53 7.45 9.21 30.08
CA SER A 53 6.75 8.14 29.39
C SER A 53 6.94 8.27 27.88
N SER A 54 6.89 7.16 27.16
CA SER A 54 7.15 7.13 25.72
C SER A 54 5.95 6.52 25.01
N ILE A 55 5.54 7.10 23.88
CA ILE A 55 4.59 6.48 22.93
C ILE A 55 5.14 5.14 22.45
N VAL A 56 6.47 5.06 22.31
CA VAL A 56 7.18 3.81 22.00
C VAL A 56 7.50 3.13 23.32
N ASN A 57 6.72 2.12 23.69
CA ASN A 57 6.89 1.35 24.91
C ASN A 57 7.25 -0.10 24.58
N PRO A 58 8.52 -0.37 24.21
CA PRO A 58 8.98 -1.73 23.96
C PRO A 58 9.12 -2.42 25.32
N SER A 59 8.07 -3.07 25.80
CA SER A 59 8.26 -4.01 26.89
C SER A 59 9.16 -5.14 26.37
N THR A 60 10.06 -5.62 27.21
CA THR A 60 10.98 -6.72 26.85
C THR A 60 10.22 -7.99 26.43
N GLU A 61 8.97 -8.15 26.88
CA GLU A 61 8.07 -9.23 26.49
C GLU A 61 7.44 -9.03 25.09
N THR A 62 7.16 -7.81 24.65
CA THR A 62 6.51 -7.56 23.33
C THR A 62 7.48 -7.67 22.16
N THR A 63 8.78 -7.45 22.35
CA THR A 63 9.78 -7.72 21.29
C THR A 63 9.80 -9.18 20.82
N ALA A 64 9.29 -10.10 21.65
CA ALA A 64 9.13 -11.52 21.30
C ALA A 64 7.93 -11.81 20.38
N GLN A 65 7.19 -10.79 19.90
CA GLN A 65 6.01 -10.96 19.03
C GLN A 65 6.21 -10.50 17.59
N ARG A 66 7.45 -10.22 17.16
CA ARG A 66 7.71 -9.86 15.75
C ARG A 66 7.29 -10.99 14.81
N LEU A 67 6.54 -10.63 13.77
CA LEU A 67 6.19 -11.56 12.71
C LEU A 67 7.44 -11.93 11.92
N HIS A 68 7.49 -13.20 11.53
CA HIS A 68 8.44 -13.75 10.61
C HIS A 68 7.70 -14.20 9.35
N ALA A 69 8.35 -14.00 8.21
CA ALA A 69 7.87 -14.47 6.93
C ALA A 69 8.40 -15.89 6.70
N GLY A 70 7.50 -16.84 6.52
CA GLY A 70 7.80 -18.22 6.18
C GLY A 70 7.95 -18.44 4.67
N ASN A 71 8.03 -19.72 4.31
CA ASN A 71 8.17 -20.16 2.92
C ASN A 71 6.99 -19.71 2.07
N VAL A 72 7.29 -19.29 0.83
CA VAL A 72 6.29 -18.95 -0.17
C VAL A 72 5.93 -20.18 -0.99
N VAL A 73 4.65 -20.53 -1.02
CA VAL A 73 4.09 -21.63 -1.81
C VAL A 73 3.33 -21.06 -3.00
N ASN A 74 3.63 -21.54 -4.21
CA ASN A 74 2.79 -21.26 -5.37
C ASN A 74 1.53 -22.13 -5.29
N VAL A 75 0.38 -21.50 -5.06
CA VAL A 75 -0.92 -22.15 -4.90
C VAL A 75 -1.63 -22.34 -6.24
N PHE A 76 -1.46 -21.40 -7.16
CA PHE A 76 -2.11 -21.44 -8.47
C PHE A 76 -1.18 -20.84 -9.52
N PRO A 77 -0.90 -21.54 -10.63
CA PRO A 77 0.03 -21.05 -11.65
C PRO A 77 -0.51 -19.81 -12.36
N ALA A 78 0.41 -19.08 -13.01
CA ALA A 78 0.04 -17.95 -13.86
C ALA A 78 -0.89 -18.38 -15.00
N THR A 79 -1.92 -17.59 -15.28
CA THR A 79 -2.88 -17.85 -16.38
C THR A 79 -2.75 -16.88 -17.55
N ARG A 80 -1.78 -15.98 -17.49
CA ARG A 80 -1.53 -14.95 -18.51
C ARG A 80 -0.08 -14.95 -18.97
N ALA A 81 0.12 -14.63 -20.24
CA ALA A 81 1.43 -14.30 -20.78
C ALA A 81 2.05 -13.09 -20.07
N PRO A 82 3.39 -13.04 -19.94
CA PRO A 82 4.05 -11.84 -19.48
C PRO A 82 3.71 -10.65 -20.38
N ALA A 83 3.67 -9.44 -19.81
CA ALA A 83 3.39 -8.23 -20.57
C ALA A 83 4.41 -8.08 -21.73
N VAL A 84 3.90 -7.72 -22.91
CA VAL A 84 4.75 -7.40 -24.06
C VAL A 84 5.53 -6.13 -23.73
N HIS A 85 6.85 -6.19 -23.87
CA HIS A 85 7.68 -5.01 -23.72
C HIS A 85 7.37 -4.04 -24.87
N ILE A 86 6.69 -2.94 -24.56
CA ILE A 86 6.42 -1.90 -25.53
C ILE A 86 7.66 -1.00 -25.63
N PRO A 87 8.33 -0.92 -26.80
CA PRO A 87 9.50 -0.08 -26.95
C PRO A 87 9.15 1.41 -26.71
N ALA A 88 10.12 2.13 -26.16
CA ALA A 88 10.04 3.56 -25.86
C ALA A 88 10.15 4.44 -27.13
N ASN A 89 9.38 4.12 -28.16
CA ASN A 89 9.31 4.92 -29.38
C ASN A 89 8.65 6.27 -29.06
N SER A 90 9.16 7.33 -29.68
CA SER A 90 8.53 8.65 -29.55
C SER A 90 7.13 8.66 -30.18
N VAL A 91 6.28 9.60 -29.75
CA VAL A 91 4.94 9.81 -30.30
C VAL A 91 5.00 9.99 -31.83
N SER A 92 5.96 10.76 -32.35
CA SER A 92 6.11 10.98 -33.80
C SER A 92 6.46 9.70 -34.53
N GLN A 93 7.38 8.89 -33.98
CA GLN A 93 7.77 7.61 -34.58
C GLN A 93 6.59 6.64 -34.62
N ARG A 94 5.81 6.53 -33.53
CA ARG A 94 4.60 5.69 -33.52
C ARG A 94 3.55 6.18 -34.52
N ALA A 95 3.38 7.48 -34.65
CA ALA A 95 2.44 8.08 -35.61
C ALA A 95 2.88 7.83 -37.07
N GLU A 96 4.17 7.97 -37.37
CA GLU A 96 4.74 7.67 -38.68
C GLU A 96 4.64 6.18 -39.02
N GLN A 97 4.92 5.29 -38.05
CA GLN A 97 4.72 3.85 -38.19
C GLN A 97 3.25 3.51 -38.46
N GLY A 98 2.31 4.12 -37.72
CA GLY A 98 0.88 3.97 -37.95
C GLY A 98 0.43 4.45 -39.33
N ALA A 99 0.91 5.62 -39.78
CA ALA A 99 0.62 6.13 -41.12
C ALA A 99 1.18 5.22 -42.22
N ASN A 100 2.42 4.74 -42.06
CA ASN A 100 3.04 3.81 -43.00
C ASN A 100 2.32 2.46 -43.02
N PHE A 101 1.85 1.97 -41.87
CA PHE A 101 1.03 0.78 -41.77
C PHE A 101 -0.27 0.94 -42.57
N LEU A 102 -1.01 2.03 -42.36
CA LEU A 102 -2.23 2.31 -43.12
C LEU A 102 -1.97 2.39 -44.61
N ARG A 103 -0.92 3.09 -45.05
CA ARG A 103 -0.54 3.16 -46.48
C ARG A 103 -0.18 1.79 -47.07
N THR A 104 0.40 0.90 -46.26
CA THR A 104 0.84 -0.42 -46.72
C THR A 104 -0.31 -1.42 -46.82
N TYR A 105 -1.25 -1.41 -45.87
CA TYR A 105 -2.29 -2.43 -45.74
C TYR A 105 -3.70 -1.95 -46.09
N LEU A 106 -3.93 -0.64 -46.08
CA LEU A 106 -5.19 0.04 -46.41
C LEU A 106 -4.91 1.25 -47.33
N PRO A 107 -4.36 1.03 -48.53
CA PRO A 107 -3.89 2.11 -49.41
C PRO A 107 -5.02 3.07 -49.85
N ASP A 108 -6.28 2.62 -49.79
CA ASP A 108 -7.46 3.42 -50.10
C ASP A 108 -7.80 4.45 -48.99
N VAL A 109 -7.13 4.36 -47.84
CA VAL A 109 -7.33 5.22 -46.67
C VAL A 109 -6.04 6.01 -46.41
N ASP A 110 -5.97 7.24 -46.89
CA ASP A 110 -4.87 8.16 -46.57
C ASP A 110 -5.22 9.01 -45.34
N ILE A 111 -4.72 8.60 -44.19
CA ILE A 111 -4.81 9.36 -42.94
C ILE A 111 -3.46 10.04 -42.70
N ALA A 112 -3.48 11.38 -42.62
CA ALA A 112 -2.28 12.15 -42.33
C ALA A 112 -1.67 11.75 -40.99
N ALA A 113 -0.35 11.58 -40.95
CA ALA A 113 0.39 11.20 -39.74
C ALA A 113 0.17 12.19 -38.59
N GLU A 114 -0.16 13.45 -38.88
CA GLU A 114 -0.48 14.48 -37.89
C GLU A 114 -1.75 14.13 -37.10
N LEU A 115 -2.80 13.62 -37.76
CA LEU A 115 -4.04 13.23 -37.09
C LEU A 115 -3.84 11.98 -36.21
N ILE A 116 -2.99 11.05 -36.67
CA ILE A 116 -2.59 9.88 -35.87
C ILE A 116 -1.75 10.31 -34.67
N ARG A 117 -0.87 11.30 -34.83
CA ARG A 117 0.01 11.81 -33.78
C ARG A 117 -0.79 12.37 -32.60
N ASP A 118 -1.83 13.15 -32.86
CA ASP A 118 -2.66 13.73 -31.81
C ASP A 118 -3.38 12.63 -31.00
N GLN A 119 -3.94 11.63 -31.68
CA GLN A 119 -4.58 10.49 -31.02
C GLN A 119 -3.57 9.65 -30.21
N VAL A 120 -2.39 9.35 -30.78
CA VAL A 120 -1.34 8.60 -30.10
C VAL A 120 -0.81 9.36 -28.89
N ALA A 121 -0.70 10.69 -28.97
CA ALA A 121 -0.30 11.54 -27.85
C ALA A 121 -1.33 11.48 -26.72
N GLU A 122 -2.62 11.56 -27.04
CA GLU A 122 -3.71 11.46 -26.08
C GLU A 122 -3.75 10.06 -25.43
N ASP A 123 -3.68 9.00 -26.22
CA ASP A 123 -3.67 7.61 -25.74
C ASP A 123 -2.46 7.35 -24.82
N ILE A 124 -1.26 7.84 -25.18
CA ILE A 124 -0.07 7.73 -24.33
C ILE A 124 -0.27 8.50 -23.04
N LYS A 125 -0.83 9.71 -23.09
CA LYS A 125 -1.09 10.51 -21.89
C LYS A 125 -2.05 9.79 -20.95
N VAL A 126 -3.13 9.22 -21.47
CA VAL A 126 -4.10 8.45 -20.68
C VAL A 126 -3.46 7.19 -20.11
N THR A 127 -2.75 6.41 -20.94
CA THR A 127 -2.07 5.17 -20.51
C THR A 127 -1.04 5.45 -19.43
N CYS A 128 -0.14 6.41 -19.64
CA CYS A 128 0.84 6.80 -18.64
C CYS A 128 0.19 7.31 -17.34
N SER A 129 -0.95 8.00 -17.42
CA SER A 129 -1.66 8.44 -16.22
C SER A 129 -2.22 7.26 -15.41
N LEU A 130 -2.73 6.21 -16.07
CA LEU A 130 -3.23 5.00 -15.43
C LEU A 130 -2.09 4.10 -14.91
N ASP A 131 -0.96 4.04 -15.63
CA ASP A 131 0.25 3.35 -15.18
C ASP A 131 0.81 4.01 -13.90
N LEU A 132 0.73 5.35 -13.83
CA LEU A 132 1.07 6.11 -12.63
C LEU A 132 0.05 5.87 -11.51
N PHE A 133 -1.25 5.85 -11.80
CA PHE A 133 -2.28 5.51 -10.84
C PHE A 133 -3.63 5.24 -11.52
N ASP A 134 -4.15 4.02 -11.36
CA ASP A 134 -5.48 3.61 -11.77
C ASP A 134 -6.44 3.70 -10.56
N PRO A 135 -7.31 4.73 -10.49
CA PRO A 135 -8.29 4.85 -9.41
C PRO A 135 -9.33 3.73 -9.44
N TYR A 136 -9.54 3.08 -10.59
CA TYR A 136 -10.52 2.02 -10.79
C TYR A 136 -10.00 0.64 -10.39
N ALA A 137 -8.70 0.49 -10.13
CA ALA A 137 -8.13 -0.81 -9.76
C ALA A 137 -8.40 -1.11 -8.27
N GLY A 138 -9.28 -2.07 -8.00
CA GLY A 138 -9.58 -2.58 -6.66
C GLY A 138 -8.75 -3.82 -6.32
N ASN A 139 -9.03 -4.41 -5.16
CA ASN A 139 -8.42 -5.67 -4.74
C ASN A 139 -9.09 -6.83 -5.48
N THR A 140 -8.33 -7.61 -6.25
CA THR A 140 -8.88 -8.74 -7.04
C THR A 140 -8.91 -10.06 -6.28
N LEU A 141 -8.36 -10.11 -5.07
CA LEU A 141 -8.24 -11.31 -4.26
C LEU A 141 -9.04 -11.16 -2.97
N HIS A 142 -9.96 -12.08 -2.72
CA HIS A 142 -10.73 -12.08 -1.48
C HIS A 142 -10.82 -13.49 -0.89
N VAL A 143 -11.05 -13.56 0.41
CA VAL A 143 -11.28 -14.81 1.13
C VAL A 143 -12.71 -14.82 1.63
N VAL A 144 -13.46 -15.86 1.29
CA VAL A 144 -14.77 -16.12 1.86
C VAL A 144 -14.63 -17.24 2.87
N LEU A 145 -15.02 -16.99 4.12
CA LEU A 145 -15.00 -18.00 5.17
C LEU A 145 -16.32 -18.76 5.19
N ASP A 146 -16.25 -20.06 5.48
CA ASP A 146 -17.44 -20.86 5.75
C ASP A 146 -17.84 -20.67 7.22
N SER A 147 -18.91 -19.91 7.44
CA SER A 147 -19.45 -19.63 8.78
C SER A 147 -20.04 -20.86 9.47
N ARG A 148 -20.27 -21.96 8.75
CA ARG A 148 -20.84 -23.21 9.31
C ARG A 148 -19.80 -24.11 9.97
N ALA A 149 -18.51 -23.86 9.73
CA ALA A 149 -17.43 -24.69 10.24
C ALA A 149 -16.97 -24.21 11.63
N GLU A 150 -17.77 -24.44 12.67
CA GLU A 150 -17.51 -23.95 14.04
C GLU A 150 -16.14 -24.35 14.61
N SER A 151 -15.65 -25.55 14.26
CA SER A 151 -14.41 -26.10 14.82
C SER A 151 -13.19 -25.99 13.91
N ARG A 152 -13.34 -25.54 12.66
CA ARG A 152 -12.26 -25.54 11.67
C ARG A 152 -12.36 -24.32 10.77
N LEU A 153 -11.26 -23.61 10.61
CA LEU A 153 -11.19 -22.53 9.66
C LEU A 153 -11.19 -23.12 8.25
N SER A 154 -12.28 -22.96 7.52
CA SER A 154 -12.39 -23.36 6.13
C SER A 154 -13.05 -22.27 5.31
N GLY A 155 -12.77 -22.27 4.01
CA GLY A 155 -13.27 -21.23 3.13
C GLY A 155 -12.77 -21.38 1.71
N PHE A 156 -12.97 -20.31 0.95
CA PHE A 156 -12.63 -20.23 -0.45
C PHE A 156 -11.81 -18.97 -0.72
N LEU A 157 -10.73 -19.15 -1.46
CA LEU A 157 -9.99 -18.07 -2.07
C LEU A 157 -10.64 -17.73 -3.41
N THR A 158 -11.00 -16.47 -3.60
CA THR A 158 -11.77 -16.00 -4.75
C THR A 158 -10.92 -15.02 -5.55
N PHE A 159 -10.66 -15.32 -6.82
CA PHE A 159 -9.73 -14.55 -7.65
C PHE A 159 -10.04 -14.67 -9.14
N PRO A 160 -9.63 -13.70 -9.96
CA PRO A 160 -9.72 -13.82 -11.41
C PRO A 160 -8.65 -14.76 -11.97
N MET A 161 -8.99 -15.46 -13.04
CA MET A 161 -8.09 -16.29 -13.83
C MET A 161 -8.33 -16.08 -15.34
N GLY A 162 -7.55 -16.80 -16.14
CA GLY A 162 -7.56 -16.73 -17.60
C GLY A 162 -6.71 -15.57 -18.13
N GLU A 163 -6.54 -15.51 -19.45
CA GLU A 163 -5.67 -14.53 -20.11
C GLU A 163 -6.16 -13.09 -19.96
N VAL A 164 -7.48 -12.91 -19.86
CA VAL A 164 -8.17 -11.61 -19.82
C VAL A 164 -8.70 -11.26 -18.42
N ASN A 165 -8.42 -12.09 -17.40
CA ASN A 165 -8.92 -11.91 -16.02
C ASN A 165 -10.45 -11.75 -15.93
N ARG A 166 -11.21 -12.42 -16.81
CA ARG A 166 -12.69 -12.35 -16.85
C ARG A 166 -13.37 -13.55 -16.19
N GLU A 167 -12.59 -14.55 -15.80
CA GLU A 167 -13.08 -15.81 -15.25
C GLU A 167 -12.86 -15.78 -13.75
N LEU A 168 -13.92 -15.88 -12.95
CA LEU A 168 -13.83 -15.99 -11.50
C LEU A 168 -13.58 -17.44 -11.12
N ASN A 169 -12.61 -17.65 -10.25
CA ASN A 169 -12.26 -18.94 -9.71
C ASN A 169 -12.44 -18.99 -8.19
N LEU A 170 -12.70 -20.19 -7.66
CA LEU A 170 -12.83 -20.48 -6.24
C LEU A 170 -11.94 -21.67 -5.88
N SER A 171 -10.90 -21.41 -5.10
CA SER A 171 -10.02 -22.46 -4.57
C SER A 171 -10.30 -22.67 -3.09
N SER A 172 -10.67 -23.89 -2.71
CA SER A 172 -10.99 -24.18 -1.32
C SER A 172 -9.73 -24.30 -0.46
N PHE A 173 -9.84 -23.93 0.81
CA PHE A 173 -8.83 -24.23 1.81
C PHE A 173 -9.48 -24.64 3.13
N ALA A 174 -8.74 -25.42 3.92
CA ALA A 174 -9.11 -25.77 5.27
C ALA A 174 -7.88 -25.86 6.16
N VAL A 175 -7.98 -25.34 7.37
CA VAL A 175 -6.98 -25.47 8.43
C VAL A 175 -7.46 -26.57 9.36
N GLY A 176 -6.74 -27.69 9.35
CA GLY A 176 -7.04 -28.84 10.19
C GLY A 176 -6.50 -28.67 11.62
N ASN A 177 -6.89 -29.59 12.50
CA ASN A 177 -6.37 -29.66 13.88
C ASN A 177 -4.91 -30.16 13.93
N ASP A 178 -4.36 -30.61 12.80
CA ASP A 178 -2.97 -31.01 12.63
C ASP A 178 -2.04 -29.81 12.36
N ASP A 179 -2.55 -28.58 12.50
CA ASP A 179 -1.87 -27.32 12.18
C ASP A 179 -1.36 -27.26 10.75
N LYS A 180 -2.14 -27.85 9.83
CA LYS A 180 -1.84 -27.85 8.41
C LYS A 180 -2.93 -27.11 7.66
N MET A 181 -2.51 -26.18 6.81
CA MET A 181 -3.40 -25.53 5.87
C MET A 181 -3.41 -26.34 4.58
N ARG A 182 -4.51 -27.06 4.32
CA ARG A 182 -4.71 -27.80 3.08
C ARG A 182 -5.41 -26.90 2.09
N ILE A 183 -4.77 -26.66 0.95
CA ILE A 183 -5.33 -25.86 -0.13
C ILE A 183 -5.58 -26.78 -1.32
N LYS A 184 -6.80 -26.71 -1.85
CA LYS A 184 -7.22 -27.45 -3.03
C LYS A 184 -7.62 -26.45 -4.12
N PRO A 185 -6.71 -26.14 -5.04
CA PRO A 185 -6.99 -25.23 -6.14
C PRO A 185 -7.97 -25.84 -7.14
N SER A 186 -8.88 -25.02 -7.65
CA SER A 186 -9.74 -25.37 -8.79
C SER A 186 -9.15 -24.80 -10.06
N THR A 187 -9.10 -25.54 -11.17
CA THR A 187 -8.70 -25.02 -12.49
C THR A 187 -9.90 -24.65 -13.34
N THR A 188 -11.11 -25.03 -12.92
CA THR A 188 -12.36 -24.70 -13.61
C THR A 188 -12.94 -23.41 -13.03
N PRO A 189 -13.19 -22.39 -13.87
CA PRO A 189 -13.80 -21.16 -13.39
C PRO A 189 -15.25 -21.41 -12.98
N ILE A 190 -15.66 -20.80 -11.87
CA ILE A 190 -17.03 -20.93 -11.38
C ILE A 190 -18.00 -20.06 -12.16
N ARG A 191 -17.49 -18.95 -12.73
CA ARG A 191 -18.28 -17.99 -13.49
C ARG A 191 -17.41 -17.18 -14.43
N THR A 192 -17.92 -16.88 -15.62
CA THR A 192 -17.24 -16.04 -16.62
C THR A 192 -18.01 -14.74 -16.82
N PHE A 193 -17.29 -13.62 -16.88
CA PHE A 193 -17.84 -12.28 -17.10
C PHE A 193 -17.50 -11.77 -18.50
N ASN A 194 -18.24 -10.75 -18.95
CA ASN A 194 -18.03 -10.14 -20.27
C ASN A 194 -16.78 -9.25 -20.34
N THR A 195 -16.33 -8.73 -19.20
CA THR A 195 -15.19 -7.80 -19.10
C THR A 195 -14.29 -8.20 -17.93
N PRO A 196 -12.99 -7.82 -17.95
CA PRO A 196 -12.06 -8.11 -16.86
C PRO A 196 -12.58 -7.73 -15.48
N ILE A 197 -12.32 -8.59 -14.50
CA ILE A 197 -12.61 -8.37 -13.08
C ILE A 197 -11.60 -7.36 -12.53
N ARG A 198 -12.12 -6.32 -11.87
CA ARG A 198 -11.35 -5.20 -11.31
C ARG A 198 -11.33 -5.20 -9.79
N GLN A 199 -12.29 -5.87 -9.16
CA GLN A 199 -12.36 -6.04 -7.72
C GLN A 199 -13.24 -7.23 -7.36
N VAL A 200 -12.85 -7.93 -6.30
CA VAL A 200 -13.67 -8.93 -5.64
C VAL A 200 -13.78 -8.54 -4.16
N GLU A 201 -15.01 -8.43 -3.68
CA GLU A 201 -15.29 -8.22 -2.26
C GLU A 201 -16.23 -9.34 -1.80
N GLY A 202 -16.00 -9.87 -0.61
CA GLY A 202 -16.84 -10.92 -0.04
C GLY A 202 -17.33 -10.56 1.35
N SER A 203 -18.48 -11.11 1.71
CA SER A 203 -19.03 -11.05 3.05
C SER A 203 -19.49 -12.44 3.45
N SER A 204 -19.19 -12.84 4.68
CA SER A 204 -19.61 -14.13 5.24
C SER A 204 -20.51 -13.84 6.44
N SER A 205 -21.72 -14.40 6.43
CA SER A 205 -22.71 -14.22 7.48
C SER A 205 -23.32 -15.58 7.86
N PHE A 206 -24.13 -15.60 8.93
CA PHE A 206 -24.92 -16.79 9.26
C PHE A 206 -25.94 -17.16 8.17
N SER A 207 -26.39 -16.17 7.38
CA SER A 207 -27.36 -16.39 6.30
C SER A 207 -26.73 -16.96 5.02
N GLY A 208 -25.41 -17.02 4.95
CA GLY A 208 -24.66 -17.44 3.77
C GLY A 208 -23.49 -16.52 3.47
N SER A 209 -22.80 -16.87 2.39
CA SER A 209 -21.64 -16.15 1.89
C SER A 209 -21.98 -15.45 0.58
N PHE A 210 -21.59 -14.18 0.48
CA PHE A 210 -21.90 -13.32 -0.65
C PHE A 210 -20.62 -12.78 -1.26
N LEU A 211 -20.64 -12.56 -2.57
CA LEU A 211 -19.57 -11.93 -3.33
C LEU A 211 -20.11 -10.76 -4.16
N ALA A 212 -19.35 -9.69 -4.22
CA ALA A 212 -19.50 -8.62 -5.19
C ALA A 212 -18.31 -8.67 -6.13
N VAL A 213 -18.58 -8.89 -7.41
CA VAL A 213 -17.55 -8.91 -8.45
C VAL A 213 -17.76 -7.68 -9.33
N ARG A 214 -16.83 -6.73 -9.21
CA ARG A 214 -16.81 -5.53 -10.04
C ARG A 214 -15.97 -5.80 -11.28
N THR A 215 -16.57 -5.57 -12.43
CA THR A 215 -15.90 -5.58 -13.73
C THR A 215 -15.89 -4.15 -14.30
N TYR A 216 -15.37 -3.95 -15.51
CA TYR A 216 -15.39 -2.64 -16.14
C TYR A 216 -16.81 -2.09 -16.37
N GLY A 217 -17.79 -2.94 -16.67
CA GLY A 217 -19.13 -2.50 -17.06
C GLY A 217 -20.20 -2.61 -15.97
N SER A 218 -19.95 -3.39 -14.91
CA SER A 218 -20.99 -3.77 -13.96
C SER A 218 -20.44 -4.34 -12.66
N ILE A 219 -21.31 -4.45 -11.65
CA ILE A 219 -21.09 -5.23 -10.44
C ILE A 219 -22.11 -6.36 -10.41
N SER A 220 -21.64 -7.60 -10.31
CA SER A 220 -22.49 -8.76 -10.08
C SER A 220 -22.47 -9.13 -8.60
N LEU A 221 -23.65 -9.21 -8.00
CA LEU A 221 -23.86 -9.67 -6.63
C LEU A 221 -24.22 -11.15 -6.68
N LEU A 222 -23.41 -11.98 -6.03
CA LEU A 222 -23.47 -13.43 -6.09
C LEU A 222 -23.66 -14.00 -4.69
N GLN A 223 -24.45 -15.07 -4.58
CA GLN A 223 -24.55 -15.90 -3.40
C GLN A 223 -23.78 -17.20 -3.65
N LEU A 224 -22.93 -17.56 -2.70
CA LEU A 224 -22.22 -18.82 -2.69
C LEU A 224 -23.01 -19.83 -1.86
N ASP A 225 -23.55 -20.84 -2.53
CA ASP A 225 -24.14 -21.99 -1.85
C ASP A 225 -23.09 -23.08 -1.71
N ILE A 226 -22.50 -23.13 -0.52
CA ILE A 226 -21.48 -24.10 -0.13
C ILE A 226 -22.21 -25.36 0.35
N GLY A 227 -22.03 -26.48 -0.36
CA GLY A 227 -22.64 -27.77 0.00
C GLY A 227 -22.24 -28.24 1.40
N TYR A 228 -23.08 -29.09 2.01
CA TYR A 228 -22.78 -29.67 3.33
C TYR A 228 -21.50 -30.54 3.31
N VAL A 229 -20.83 -30.56 4.47
CA VAL A 229 -19.57 -31.23 4.77
C VAL A 229 -19.44 -32.58 4.05
N GLY A 230 -18.56 -32.62 3.04
CA GLY A 230 -18.24 -33.83 2.25
C GLY A 230 -18.43 -33.66 0.74
N ALA A 231 -19.33 -32.79 0.30
CA ALA A 231 -19.47 -32.42 -1.11
C ALA A 231 -18.72 -31.11 -1.37
N SER A 232 -17.57 -31.17 -2.05
CA SER A 232 -16.78 -29.99 -2.45
C SER A 232 -17.45 -29.14 -3.55
N THR A 233 -18.76 -29.28 -3.75
CA THR A 233 -19.50 -28.58 -4.78
C THR A 233 -19.97 -27.24 -4.23
N VAL A 234 -19.36 -26.17 -4.71
CA VAL A 234 -19.87 -24.81 -4.53
C VAL A 234 -20.70 -24.46 -5.74
N THR A 235 -21.92 -23.96 -5.52
CA THR A 235 -22.73 -23.38 -6.58
C THR A 235 -22.84 -21.87 -6.36
N VAL A 236 -22.97 -21.13 -7.46
CA VAL A 236 -22.97 -19.67 -7.44
C VAL A 236 -24.26 -19.19 -8.08
N ASN A 237 -25.09 -18.54 -7.28
CA ASN A 237 -26.35 -17.96 -7.72
C ASN A 237 -26.20 -16.46 -7.89
N GLU A 238 -26.60 -15.92 -9.04
CA GLU A 238 -26.64 -14.47 -9.23
C GLU A 238 -27.88 -13.90 -8.56
N LEU A 239 -27.66 -12.96 -7.65
CA LEU A 239 -28.74 -12.26 -6.98
C LEU A 239 -29.17 -11.02 -7.77
N GLY A 240 -28.22 -10.34 -8.41
CA GLY A 240 -28.50 -9.18 -9.22
C GLY A 240 -27.26 -8.51 -9.77
N THR A 241 -27.48 -7.59 -10.71
CA THR A 241 -26.43 -6.83 -11.37
C THR A 241 -26.69 -5.33 -11.21
N VAL A 242 -25.65 -4.57 -10.85
CA VAL A 242 -25.64 -3.10 -10.84
C VAL A 242 -24.81 -2.62 -12.03
N VAL A 243 -25.37 -1.74 -12.85
CA VAL A 243 -24.75 -1.19 -14.07
C VAL A 243 -24.60 0.33 -13.94
N HIS A 244 -23.84 0.95 -14.85
CA HIS A 244 -23.61 2.40 -14.81
C HIS A 244 -24.90 3.23 -14.80
N SER A 245 -25.97 2.80 -15.50
CA SER A 245 -27.24 3.52 -15.50
C SER A 245 -27.91 3.58 -14.12
N ASP A 246 -27.58 2.65 -13.22
CA ASP A 246 -28.11 2.64 -11.85
C ASP A 246 -27.41 3.68 -10.95
N VAL A 247 -26.22 4.14 -11.34
CA VAL A 247 -25.35 5.04 -10.54
C VAL A 247 -25.07 6.37 -11.25
N GLY A 248 -26.08 6.87 -11.99
CA GLY A 248 -26.00 8.16 -12.66
C GLY A 248 -25.12 8.16 -13.93
N LYS A 249 -24.98 7.01 -14.60
CA LYS A 249 -24.11 6.80 -15.79
C LYS A 249 -22.63 7.06 -15.52
N ARG A 250 -22.19 6.80 -14.29
CA ARG A 250 -20.80 6.97 -13.83
C ARG A 250 -20.12 5.64 -13.59
N ALA A 251 -18.79 5.63 -13.64
CA ALA A 251 -18.01 4.44 -13.33
C ALA A 251 -18.03 4.17 -11.83
N ILE A 252 -18.15 2.89 -11.44
CA ILE A 252 -18.09 2.48 -10.04
C ILE A 252 -16.63 2.16 -9.71
N VAL A 253 -16.09 2.81 -8.68
CA VAL A 253 -14.66 2.72 -8.33
C VAL A 253 -14.39 1.76 -7.18
N ASP A 254 -15.35 1.60 -6.26
CA ASP A 254 -15.21 0.70 -5.11
C ASP A 254 -16.58 0.14 -4.66
N VAL A 255 -16.55 -1.04 -4.03
CA VAL A 255 -17.71 -1.75 -3.49
C VAL A 255 -17.38 -2.41 -2.16
N LYS A 256 -18.30 -2.30 -1.19
CA LYS A 256 -18.26 -3.01 0.09
C LYS A 256 -19.54 -3.80 0.34
N LEU A 257 -19.38 -4.98 0.91
CA LEU A 257 -20.49 -5.83 1.35
C LEU A 257 -20.56 -5.81 2.88
N PRO A 258 -21.57 -5.17 3.48
CA PRO A 258 -21.79 -5.29 4.91
C PRO A 258 -22.09 -6.75 5.31
N SER A 259 -22.09 -7.02 6.61
CA SER A 259 -22.56 -8.32 7.13
C SER A 259 -24.07 -8.49 6.99
N THR A 260 -24.80 -7.41 6.70
CA THR A 260 -26.23 -7.45 6.35
C THR A 260 -26.40 -8.21 5.03
N PRO A 261 -27.21 -9.28 5.00
CA PRO A 261 -27.44 -10.05 3.78
C PRO A 261 -28.07 -9.19 2.69
N LEU A 262 -27.72 -9.47 1.42
CA LEU A 262 -28.33 -8.84 0.24
C LEU A 262 -28.15 -7.32 0.10
N GLU A 263 -27.32 -6.70 0.94
CA GLU A 263 -27.00 -5.28 0.89
C GLU A 263 -25.58 -5.07 0.34
N SER A 264 -25.37 -3.99 -0.40
CA SER A 264 -24.06 -3.56 -0.87
C SER A 264 -23.95 -2.03 -0.92
N ILE A 265 -22.75 -1.53 -0.67
CA ILE A 265 -22.43 -0.10 -0.65
C ILE A 265 -21.45 0.17 -1.78
N LEU A 266 -21.77 1.14 -2.63
CA LEU A 266 -21.06 1.45 -3.86
C LEU A 266 -20.66 2.92 -3.86
N VAL A 267 -19.49 3.23 -4.41
CA VAL A 267 -19.09 4.62 -4.66
C VAL A 267 -18.66 4.79 -6.12
N ASN A 268 -19.13 5.87 -6.75
CA ASN A 268 -18.75 6.19 -8.13
C ASN A 268 -17.52 7.12 -8.20
N ASP A 269 -17.05 7.36 -9.42
CA ASP A 269 -15.93 8.24 -9.76
C ASP A 269 -16.11 9.72 -9.35
N GLN A 270 -17.30 10.13 -8.87
CA GLN A 270 -17.56 11.46 -8.32
C GLN A 270 -17.73 11.46 -6.79
N GLY A 271 -17.55 10.31 -6.13
CA GLY A 271 -17.76 10.18 -4.70
C GLY A 271 -19.22 10.10 -4.26
N SER A 272 -20.16 9.87 -5.19
CA SER A 272 -21.56 9.62 -4.80
C SER A 272 -21.70 8.19 -4.27
N ILE A 273 -22.32 8.06 -3.10
CA ILE A 273 -22.51 6.76 -2.42
C ILE A 273 -23.92 6.26 -2.69
N TYR A 274 -24.01 4.99 -3.09
CA TYR A 274 -25.25 4.28 -3.32
C TYR A 274 -25.31 3.05 -2.45
N THR A 275 -26.49 2.77 -1.91
CA THR A 275 -26.84 1.50 -1.29
C THR A 275 -27.70 0.71 -2.27
N CYS A 276 -27.40 -0.58 -2.41
CA CYS A 276 -28.15 -1.51 -3.23
C CYS A 276 -28.62 -2.65 -2.34
N ASN A 277 -29.93 -2.81 -2.27
CA ASN A 277 -30.59 -3.88 -1.52
C ASN A 277 -31.34 -4.80 -2.52
N LEU A 278 -31.17 -6.12 -2.39
CA LEU A 278 -31.78 -7.14 -3.25
C LEU A 278 -32.92 -7.93 -2.57
N GLU A 279 -33.58 -7.36 -1.58
CA GLU A 279 -34.72 -7.97 -0.90
C GLU A 279 -35.83 -8.42 -1.87
N TYR A 280 -36.34 -9.63 -1.63
CA TYR A 280 -37.42 -10.27 -2.42
C TYR A 280 -37.11 -10.38 -3.92
N GLY A 281 -35.83 -10.44 -4.31
CA GLY A 281 -35.40 -10.52 -5.71
C GLY A 281 -35.58 -9.21 -6.49
N LYS A 282 -35.91 -8.11 -5.80
CA LYS A 282 -36.03 -6.80 -6.42
C LYS A 282 -34.80 -5.95 -6.07
N LYS A 283 -34.12 -5.45 -7.10
CA LYS A 283 -33.06 -4.47 -6.93
C LYS A 283 -33.63 -3.11 -6.54
N ILE A 284 -33.27 -2.63 -5.36
CA ILE A 284 -33.60 -1.29 -4.86
C ILE A 284 -32.29 -0.51 -4.72
N MET A 285 -32.15 0.53 -5.54
CA MET A 285 -31.02 1.46 -5.50
C MET A 285 -31.42 2.73 -4.75
N MET A 286 -30.62 3.14 -3.78
CA MET A 286 -30.80 4.41 -3.07
C MET A 286 -29.49 5.18 -3.07
N GLN A 287 -29.54 6.43 -3.52
CA GLN A 287 -28.42 7.34 -3.36
C GLN A 287 -28.43 7.89 -1.94
N THR A 288 -27.36 7.60 -1.19
CA THR A 288 -27.19 7.99 0.20
C THR A 288 -26.44 9.31 0.31
N MET A 289 -25.38 9.48 -0.48
CA MET A 289 -24.57 10.69 -0.50
C MET A 289 -24.42 11.21 -1.92
N GLN A 290 -24.60 12.52 -2.10
CA GLN A 290 -24.26 13.17 -3.36
C GLN A 290 -22.76 13.50 -3.37
N GLY A 291 -22.08 13.05 -4.41
CA GLY A 291 -20.68 13.37 -4.64
C GLY A 291 -20.48 14.85 -4.90
N HIS A 292 -19.30 15.35 -4.54
CA HIS A 292 -18.90 16.71 -4.88
C HIS A 292 -18.31 16.68 -6.29
N SER A 293 -18.53 17.73 -7.09
CA SER A 293 -17.93 17.86 -8.43
C SER A 293 -16.44 18.21 -8.35
N ASP A 294 -15.74 17.62 -7.39
CA ASP A 294 -14.31 17.82 -7.24
C ASP A 294 -13.56 17.05 -8.33
N SER A 295 -12.36 17.51 -8.65
CA SER A 295 -11.56 16.91 -9.72
C SER A 295 -11.01 15.50 -9.40
N ASP A 296 -11.22 15.01 -8.18
CA ASP A 296 -10.69 13.73 -7.73
C ASP A 296 -11.58 12.55 -8.12
N VAL A 297 -10.99 11.63 -8.88
CA VAL A 297 -11.60 10.38 -9.35
C VAL A 297 -11.40 9.24 -8.35
N PHE A 298 -10.50 9.43 -7.38
CA PHE A 298 -10.17 8.43 -6.39
C PHE A 298 -11.15 8.44 -5.22
N TRP A 299 -11.83 7.31 -5.04
CA TRP A 299 -12.68 7.06 -3.87
C TRP A 299 -12.50 5.64 -3.37
N ARG A 300 -12.48 5.47 -2.05
CA ARG A 300 -12.47 4.16 -1.39
C ARG A 300 -13.49 4.12 -0.26
N LEU A 301 -14.08 2.94 -0.08
CA LEU A 301 -15.07 2.64 0.94
C LEU A 301 -14.49 1.72 2.00
N ALA A 302 -14.93 1.93 3.23
CA ALA A 302 -14.79 1.00 4.32
C ALA A 302 -16.10 0.93 5.12
N LEU A 303 -16.29 -0.17 5.83
CA LEU A 303 -17.43 -0.36 6.73
C LEU A 303 -17.13 0.31 8.08
N GLY A 304 -18.12 1.00 8.66
CA GLY A 304 -18.03 1.54 10.01
C GLY A 304 -18.26 0.48 11.10
N SER A 305 -18.16 0.89 12.38
CA SER A 305 -18.49 0.00 13.52
C SER A 305 -19.96 -0.41 13.52
N ASN A 306 -20.85 0.48 13.07
CA ASN A 306 -22.26 0.16 12.92
C ASN A 306 -22.54 -0.32 11.49
N PRO A 307 -23.46 -1.28 11.28
CA PRO A 307 -23.82 -1.74 9.94
C PRO A 307 -24.50 -0.66 9.08
N SER A 308 -24.93 0.44 9.71
CA SER A 308 -25.54 1.58 9.03
C SER A 308 -24.57 2.73 8.81
N ASP A 309 -23.30 2.57 9.15
CA ASP A 309 -22.28 3.58 8.90
C ASP A 309 -21.31 3.06 7.84
N CYS A 310 -20.93 3.94 6.92
CA CYS A 310 -19.82 3.66 6.01
C CYS A 310 -18.78 4.78 6.08
N LEU A 311 -17.53 4.41 5.91
CA LEU A 311 -16.42 5.33 5.80
C LEU A 311 -16.08 5.51 4.33
N VAL A 312 -15.81 6.74 3.93
CA VAL A 312 -15.41 7.08 2.57
C VAL A 312 -14.18 7.98 2.63
N ILE A 313 -13.21 7.73 1.75
CA ILE A 313 -12.07 8.61 1.54
C ILE A 313 -12.00 9.08 0.09
N SER A 314 -11.65 10.34 -0.09
CA SER A 314 -11.04 10.88 -1.31
C SER A 314 -9.52 10.97 -1.12
N GLY A 315 -8.79 11.54 -2.07
CA GLY A 315 -7.36 11.80 -1.91
C GLY A 315 -7.04 12.81 -0.80
N ARG A 316 -8.01 13.58 -0.31
CA ARG A 316 -7.79 14.65 0.69
C ARG A 316 -8.61 14.49 1.96
N ASP A 317 -9.81 13.96 1.83
CA ASP A 317 -10.80 13.96 2.90
C ASP A 317 -11.23 12.55 3.25
N ALA A 318 -11.42 12.30 4.54
CA ALA A 318 -12.07 11.14 5.08
C ALA A 318 -13.37 11.56 5.75
N GLN A 319 -14.46 10.84 5.49
CA GLN A 319 -15.79 11.11 6.01
C GLN A 319 -16.43 9.82 6.51
N CYS A 320 -17.26 9.94 7.55
CA CYS A 320 -18.18 8.91 8.00
C CYS A 320 -19.58 9.30 7.55
N VAL A 321 -20.30 8.39 6.94
CA VAL A 321 -21.64 8.60 6.39
C VAL A 321 -22.59 7.63 7.06
N ASP A 322 -23.60 8.17 7.73
CA ASP A 322 -24.72 7.38 8.25
C ASP A 322 -25.70 7.12 7.10
N LEU A 323 -25.86 5.85 6.74
CA LEU A 323 -26.68 5.39 5.63
C LEU A 323 -28.18 5.63 5.85
N ARG A 324 -28.62 5.79 7.10
CA ARG A 324 -30.04 6.01 7.46
C ARG A 324 -30.40 7.49 7.43
N SER A 325 -29.62 8.32 8.11
CA SER A 325 -29.87 9.77 8.19
C SER A 325 -29.36 10.52 6.96
N ARG A 326 -28.40 9.94 6.23
CA ARG A 326 -27.64 10.58 5.14
C ARG A 326 -26.79 11.75 5.61
N GLU A 327 -26.50 11.82 6.91
CA GLU A 327 -25.60 12.80 7.48
C GLU A 327 -24.14 12.39 7.24
N THR A 328 -23.31 13.38 6.96
CA THR A 328 -21.87 13.20 6.70
C THR A 328 -21.06 13.90 7.78
N ASN A 329 -20.16 13.16 8.40
CA ASN A 329 -19.27 13.63 9.46
C ASN A 329 -17.83 13.59 8.96
N SER A 330 -17.17 14.75 8.88
CA SER A 330 -15.75 14.82 8.52
C SER A 330 -14.89 14.14 9.60
N LEU A 331 -14.12 13.12 9.19
CA LEU A 331 -13.23 12.35 10.04
C LEU A 331 -11.80 12.87 10.02
N PHE A 332 -11.30 13.30 8.88
CA PHE A 332 -9.92 13.78 8.73
C PHE A 332 -9.77 14.48 7.37
N SER A 333 -8.88 15.47 7.30
CA SER A 333 -8.53 16.13 6.04
C SER A 333 -7.04 16.43 6.03
N ILE A 334 -6.37 16.14 4.92
CA ILE A 334 -4.94 16.44 4.74
C ILE A 334 -4.78 17.93 4.38
N PRO A 335 -4.06 18.73 5.17
CA PRO A 335 -3.85 20.16 4.87
C PRO A 335 -2.77 20.40 3.80
N SER A 336 -1.80 19.49 3.69
CA SER A 336 -0.73 19.52 2.69
C SER A 336 -1.29 19.30 1.30
N THR A 337 -0.73 19.94 0.26
CA THR A 337 -1.05 19.65 -1.15
C THR A 337 -0.21 18.50 -1.72
N LYS A 338 0.81 18.02 -1.01
CA LYS A 338 1.71 16.98 -1.50
C LYS A 338 1.24 15.58 -1.14
N ASP A 339 0.64 15.43 0.03
CA ASP A 339 0.28 14.13 0.58
C ASP A 339 -1.15 13.77 0.21
N LEU A 340 -1.43 12.50 -0.08
CA LEU A 340 -2.78 12.04 -0.43
C LEU A 340 -3.17 10.87 0.47
N LEU A 341 -4.44 10.78 0.85
CA LEU A 341 -5.00 9.56 1.41
C LEU A 341 -5.06 8.49 0.30
N THR A 342 -4.70 7.27 0.64
CA THR A 342 -4.55 6.17 -0.33
C THR A 342 -5.35 4.92 0.02
N GLY A 343 -5.70 4.75 1.30
CA GLY A 343 -6.44 3.59 1.75
C GLY A 343 -7.09 3.81 3.11
N ILE A 344 -8.22 3.13 3.33
CA ILE A 344 -8.96 3.09 4.59
C ILE A 344 -9.40 1.65 4.86
N GLU A 345 -9.33 1.23 6.10
CA GLU A 345 -9.76 -0.09 6.54
C GLU A 345 -11.19 -0.07 7.10
N ASN A 346 -11.86 -1.22 6.99
CA ASN A 346 -13.07 -1.48 7.76
C ASN A 346 -12.75 -1.39 9.26
N VAL A 347 -13.65 -0.80 10.03
CA VAL A 347 -13.48 -0.73 11.49
C VAL A 347 -13.50 -2.14 12.05
N GLN A 348 -12.45 -2.48 12.79
CA GLN A 348 -12.29 -3.78 13.42
C GLN A 348 -12.87 -3.76 14.84
N SER A 349 -12.77 -4.88 15.55
CA SER A 349 -13.30 -5.06 16.91
C SER A 349 -12.67 -4.15 17.98
N ASP A 350 -11.59 -3.44 17.67
CA ASP A 350 -10.92 -2.52 18.59
C ASP A 350 -11.38 -1.05 18.44
N ASP A 351 -12.41 -0.83 17.61
CA ASP A 351 -13.03 0.48 17.36
C ASP A 351 -12.04 1.56 16.92
N MET A 352 -10.94 1.18 16.26
CA MET A 352 -10.00 2.14 15.68
C MET A 352 -10.12 2.15 14.16
N ILE A 353 -10.35 3.34 13.61
CA ILE A 353 -10.28 3.59 12.18
C ILE A 353 -8.81 3.70 11.80
N ARG A 354 -8.40 2.89 10.82
CA ARG A 354 -7.04 2.92 10.28
C ARG A 354 -7.08 3.36 8.84
N MET A 355 -6.19 4.26 8.51
CA MET A 355 -6.02 4.75 7.16
C MET A 355 -4.54 5.03 6.90
N CYS A 356 -4.20 5.12 5.62
CA CYS A 356 -2.87 5.51 5.20
C CYS A 356 -2.93 6.62 4.18
N SER A 357 -1.86 7.39 4.18
CA SER A 357 -1.55 8.38 3.17
C SER A 357 -0.26 8.00 2.45
N THR A 358 0.18 8.86 1.55
CA THR A 358 1.48 8.74 0.88
C THR A 358 2.68 8.97 1.78
N SER A 359 2.49 9.42 3.03
CA SER A 359 3.57 9.76 3.98
C SER A 359 3.43 9.07 5.35
N GLU A 360 2.20 8.78 5.78
CA GLU A 360 1.85 8.44 7.16
C GLU A 360 0.79 7.32 7.23
N VAL A 361 0.88 6.50 8.28
CA VAL A 361 -0.22 5.65 8.77
C VAL A 361 -0.91 6.36 9.92
N LEU A 362 -2.24 6.37 9.92
CA LEU A 362 -3.06 7.11 10.88
C LEU A 362 -4.01 6.16 11.61
N TRP A 363 -4.10 6.32 12.94
CA TRP A 363 -5.07 5.65 13.80
C TRP A 363 -6.01 6.71 14.38
N ILE A 364 -7.30 6.60 14.09
CA ILE A 364 -8.33 7.56 14.49
C ILE A 364 -9.35 6.85 15.38
N ASP A 365 -9.65 7.46 16.53
CA ASP A 365 -10.77 7.04 17.36
C ASP A 365 -12.06 7.69 16.81
N PRO A 366 -13.09 6.91 16.44
CA PRO A 366 -14.32 7.44 15.87
C PRO A 366 -15.05 8.42 16.82
N ARG A 367 -14.80 8.36 18.13
CA ARG A 367 -15.38 9.29 19.11
C ARG A 367 -14.77 10.68 19.07
N TYR A 368 -13.56 10.81 18.52
CA TYR A 368 -12.82 12.06 18.40
C TYR A 368 -12.41 12.30 16.93
N PRO A 369 -13.40 12.53 16.05
CA PRO A 369 -13.11 12.78 14.65
C PRO A 369 -12.26 14.05 14.49
N ARG A 370 -11.59 14.16 13.34
CA ARG A 370 -10.68 15.24 12.89
C ARG A 370 -9.27 15.22 13.48
N LYS A 371 -9.04 14.49 14.57
CA LYS A 371 -7.73 14.40 15.21
C LYS A 371 -7.32 12.93 15.35
N PRO A 372 -6.33 12.46 14.56
CA PRO A 372 -5.74 11.15 14.78
C PRO A 372 -5.24 11.01 16.22
N VAL A 373 -5.43 9.83 16.81
CA VAL A 373 -4.87 9.49 18.11
C VAL A 373 -3.37 9.26 17.99
N LEU A 374 -2.95 8.71 16.85
CA LEU A 374 -1.56 8.48 16.52
C LEU A 374 -1.36 8.60 15.00
N ALA A 375 -0.24 9.20 14.60
CA ALA A 375 0.28 9.11 13.26
C ALA A 375 1.72 8.59 13.28
N TYR A 376 2.05 7.72 12.32
CA TYR A 376 3.40 7.20 12.16
C TYR A 376 3.90 7.47 10.75
N LYS A 377 5.02 8.20 10.62
CA LYS A 377 5.66 8.47 9.32
C LYS A 377 6.39 7.24 8.81
N HIS A 378 5.92 6.68 7.69
CA HIS A 378 6.39 5.37 7.22
C HIS A 378 7.64 5.44 6.32
N GLY A 379 8.01 6.60 5.81
CA GLY A 379 9.23 6.79 4.98
C GLY A 379 9.22 6.11 3.61
N ARG A 380 8.14 5.44 3.21
CA ARG A 380 7.93 4.95 1.83
C ARG A 380 7.97 6.10 0.81
N GLN A 381 8.37 5.76 -0.42
CA GLN A 381 8.26 6.67 -1.57
C GLN A 381 6.79 6.99 -1.87
N PHE A 382 6.56 8.11 -2.58
CA PHE A 382 5.22 8.51 -2.99
C PHE A 382 4.55 7.39 -3.81
N ASP A 383 3.49 6.82 -3.25
CA ASP A 383 2.76 5.72 -3.84
C ASP A 383 1.27 5.80 -3.46
N ARG A 384 0.42 5.96 -4.47
CA ARG A 384 -1.04 6.08 -4.30
C ARG A 384 -1.74 4.74 -4.10
N TYR A 385 -1.02 3.62 -4.20
CA TYR A 385 -1.55 2.27 -3.96
C TYR A 385 -1.25 1.73 -2.56
N LEU A 386 -0.70 2.57 -1.66
CA LEU A 386 -0.52 2.18 -0.27
C LEU A 386 -1.87 1.84 0.35
N GLU A 387 -1.95 0.68 0.97
CA GLU A 387 -3.11 0.20 1.70
C GLU A 387 -2.67 -0.34 3.05
N THR A 388 -3.57 -0.23 4.03
CA THR A 388 -3.39 -0.80 5.36
C THR A 388 -4.32 -1.99 5.52
N ARG A 389 -3.85 -3.03 6.22
CA ARG A 389 -4.65 -4.18 6.64
C ARG A 389 -4.28 -4.58 8.06
N THR A 390 -5.28 -4.66 8.93
CA THR A 390 -5.08 -5.10 10.32
C THR A 390 -5.38 -6.57 10.49
N VAL A 391 -4.51 -7.23 11.24
CA VAL A 391 -4.61 -8.64 11.59
C VAL A 391 -4.43 -8.79 13.10
N PHE A 392 -5.07 -9.77 13.72
CA PHE A 392 -5.00 -9.95 15.17
C PHE A 392 -4.10 -11.14 15.52
N ILE A 393 -2.94 -10.91 16.15
CA ILE A 393 -2.11 -12.00 16.69
C ILE A 393 -1.80 -11.68 18.14
N GLY A 394 -2.76 -11.98 19.02
CA GLY A 394 -2.72 -11.50 20.42
C GLY A 394 -3.05 -10.01 20.50
N THR A 395 -2.31 -9.17 19.78
CA THR A 395 -2.54 -7.74 19.59
C THR A 395 -2.88 -7.41 18.13
N PRO A 396 -3.55 -6.27 17.85
CA PRO A 396 -3.76 -5.82 16.48
C PRO A 396 -2.44 -5.35 15.85
N LEU A 397 -2.06 -5.97 14.75
CA LEU A 397 -0.91 -5.58 13.93
C LEU A 397 -1.44 -4.91 12.66
N THR A 398 -1.05 -3.67 12.42
CA THR A 398 -1.41 -2.93 11.20
C THR A 398 -0.32 -3.16 10.15
N LEU A 399 -0.69 -3.72 9.00
CA LEU A 399 0.22 -4.04 7.91
C LEU A 399 0.08 -3.00 6.80
N LEU A 400 1.18 -2.40 6.37
CA LEU A 400 1.24 -1.48 5.23
C LEU A 400 1.83 -2.20 4.01
N SER A 401 1.06 -2.28 2.93
CA SER A 401 1.46 -2.85 1.65
C SER A 401 1.20 -1.88 0.49
N SER A 402 1.81 -2.16 -0.66
CA SER A 402 1.48 -1.51 -1.92
C SER A 402 1.43 -2.55 -3.01
N ARG A 403 0.50 -2.41 -3.95
CA ARG A 403 0.41 -3.31 -5.09
C ARG A 403 1.60 -3.22 -6.06
N ARG A 404 2.43 -2.19 -5.95
CA ARG A 404 3.64 -2.01 -6.78
C ARG A 404 4.81 -2.89 -6.36
N ASN A 405 4.78 -3.45 -5.15
CA ASN A 405 5.90 -4.18 -4.59
C ASN A 405 5.45 -5.18 -3.51
N GLY A 406 6.22 -6.23 -3.28
CA GLY A 406 5.96 -7.23 -2.24
C GLY A 406 6.27 -6.78 -0.80
N LEU A 407 6.78 -5.55 -0.59
CA LEU A 407 7.27 -5.09 0.71
C LEU A 407 6.13 -4.81 1.69
N LEU A 408 6.10 -5.56 2.78
CA LEU A 408 5.11 -5.45 3.84
C LEU A 408 5.75 -4.84 5.09
N THR A 409 5.25 -3.71 5.59
CA THR A 409 5.74 -3.10 6.85
C THR A 409 4.72 -3.32 7.95
N VAL A 410 5.17 -3.79 9.12
CA VAL A 410 4.32 -4.11 10.26
C VAL A 410 4.42 -3.01 11.30
N TYR A 411 3.27 -2.54 11.76
CA TYR A 411 3.11 -1.59 12.87
C TYR A 411 2.36 -2.29 14.00
N ASP A 412 3.04 -2.48 15.12
CA ASP A 412 2.43 -2.99 16.35
C ASP A 412 1.93 -1.81 17.18
N VAL A 413 0.67 -1.45 16.94
CA VAL A 413 0.00 -0.31 17.55
C VAL A 413 -1.32 -0.79 18.15
N SER A 414 -1.43 -0.66 19.47
CA SER A 414 -2.59 -1.13 20.21
C SER A 414 -2.89 -0.23 21.39
N ARG A 415 -4.14 -0.29 21.87
CA ARG A 415 -4.53 0.36 23.12
C ARG A 415 -4.07 -0.51 24.30
N SER A 416 -3.32 0.08 25.23
CA SER A 416 -2.87 -0.58 26.46
C SER A 416 -3.92 -0.46 27.58
N ASP A 417 -3.66 -1.08 28.73
CA ASP A 417 -4.55 -1.09 29.90
C ASP A 417 -4.77 0.32 30.49
N ASP A 418 -3.85 1.25 30.21
CA ASP A 418 -3.97 2.67 30.55
C ASP A 418 -4.91 3.45 29.60
N ASN A 419 -5.59 2.75 28.68
CA ASN A 419 -6.41 3.30 27.60
C ASN A 419 -5.67 4.17 26.57
N LEU A 420 -4.35 4.32 26.69
CA LEU A 420 -3.53 5.04 25.71
C LEU A 420 -3.16 4.12 24.55
N VAL A 421 -2.94 4.72 23.37
CA VAL A 421 -2.45 4.00 22.19
C VAL A 421 -0.93 4.03 22.18
N HIS A 422 -0.31 2.86 22.21
CA HIS A 422 1.15 2.72 22.25
C HIS A 422 1.67 2.08 20.96
N VAL A 423 2.89 2.44 20.59
CA VAL A 423 3.71 1.71 19.62
C VAL A 423 4.52 0.68 20.43
N ASN A 424 4.07 -0.57 20.42
CA ASN A 424 4.66 -1.63 21.24
C ASN A 424 6.02 -2.05 20.70
N VAL A 425 6.19 -2.02 19.37
CA VAL A 425 7.44 -2.42 18.69
C VAL A 425 7.74 -1.42 17.58
N PRO A 426 9.00 -0.97 17.43
CA PRO A 426 9.39 -0.17 16.28
C PRO A 426 9.02 -0.88 14.97
N PRO A 427 8.45 -0.19 13.98
CA PRO A 427 8.04 -0.81 12.73
C PRO A 427 9.18 -1.56 12.06
N TYR A 428 8.84 -2.70 11.49
CA TYR A 428 9.78 -3.58 10.82
C TYR A 428 9.18 -4.07 9.51
N SER A 429 10.03 -4.45 8.56
CA SER A 429 9.59 -4.93 7.27
C SER A 429 9.76 -6.43 7.14
N LEU A 430 8.79 -7.07 6.50
CA LEU A 430 8.82 -8.47 6.11
C LEU A 430 9.23 -8.53 4.64
N THR A 431 10.34 -9.21 4.36
CA THR A 431 10.83 -9.45 3.01
C THR A 431 10.41 -10.84 2.55
N SER A 432 9.94 -10.93 1.31
CA SER A 432 9.71 -12.21 0.65
C SER A 432 10.98 -12.70 -0.03
N ASP A 433 11.25 -14.01 0.02
CA ASP A 433 12.40 -14.64 -0.65
C ASP A 433 12.38 -14.48 -2.18
N LYS A 434 11.19 -14.32 -2.77
CA LYS A 434 11.03 -14.05 -4.21
C LYS A 434 11.38 -12.61 -4.62
N GLY A 435 11.79 -11.78 -3.66
CA GLY A 435 12.12 -10.37 -3.88
C GLY A 435 10.97 -9.42 -3.60
N THR A 436 11.30 -8.15 -3.40
CA THR A 436 10.33 -7.10 -3.04
C THR A 436 9.70 -6.42 -4.24
N ASN A 437 10.15 -6.66 -5.48
CA ASN A 437 9.81 -5.78 -6.60
C ASN A 437 8.71 -6.31 -7.51
N GLU A 438 8.07 -7.43 -7.16
CA GLU A 438 6.98 -7.98 -7.95
C GLU A 438 5.67 -7.25 -7.64
N PRO A 439 5.01 -6.65 -8.66
CA PRO A 439 3.69 -6.06 -8.48
C PRO A 439 2.64 -7.17 -8.34
N HIS A 440 1.56 -6.85 -7.63
CA HIS A 440 0.42 -7.73 -7.43
C HIS A 440 -0.88 -7.00 -7.71
N THR A 441 -1.94 -7.72 -8.08
CA THR A 441 -3.27 -7.16 -8.35
C THR A 441 -4.23 -7.33 -7.19
N GLY A 442 -3.95 -8.29 -6.31
CA GLY A 442 -4.75 -8.55 -5.13
C GLY A 442 -3.97 -9.12 -3.97
N GLN A 443 -4.48 -8.91 -2.77
CA GLN A 443 -3.93 -9.42 -1.53
C GLN A 443 -5.06 -9.76 -0.55
N ALA A 444 -4.91 -10.88 0.16
CA ALA A 444 -5.82 -11.28 1.21
C ALA A 444 -5.06 -11.91 2.37
N PHE A 445 -5.66 -11.88 3.55
CA PHE A 445 -5.08 -12.44 4.77
C PHE A 445 -6.08 -13.40 5.40
N VAL A 446 -5.58 -14.54 5.88
CA VAL A 446 -6.36 -15.55 6.59
C VAL A 446 -5.72 -15.76 7.95
N GLN A 447 -6.36 -15.25 8.99
CA GLN A 447 -5.90 -15.43 10.36
C GLN A 447 -6.28 -16.82 10.86
N TYR A 448 -5.31 -17.56 11.43
CA TYR A 448 -5.60 -18.87 12.01
C TYR A 448 -6.38 -18.74 13.32
N LEU A 449 -7.13 -19.79 13.68
CA LEU A 449 -7.89 -19.78 14.93
C LEU A 449 -6.95 -19.66 16.13
N PRO A 450 -7.30 -18.89 17.18
CA PRO A 450 -6.41 -18.62 18.31
C PRO A 450 -5.90 -19.88 19.03
N HIS A 451 -6.69 -20.95 19.02
CA HIS A 451 -6.33 -22.24 19.62
C HIS A 451 -5.43 -23.11 18.73
N LEU A 452 -5.38 -22.85 17.43
CA LEU A 452 -4.57 -23.62 16.47
C LEU A 452 -3.16 -23.07 16.37
N LYS A 453 -2.97 -21.73 16.36
CA LYS A 453 -1.67 -21.02 16.47
C LYS A 453 -1.83 -19.51 16.26
N SER A 454 -0.85 -18.75 16.73
CA SER A 454 -0.69 -17.31 16.49
C SER A 454 0.00 -17.05 15.14
N GLY A 455 -0.75 -17.14 14.02
CA GLY A 455 -0.20 -16.88 12.68
C GLY A 455 -1.27 -16.48 11.67
N ILE A 456 -0.82 -16.14 10.46
CA ILE A 456 -1.66 -15.67 9.34
C ILE A 456 -1.10 -16.21 8.03
N ALA A 457 -1.96 -16.72 7.14
CA ALA A 457 -1.59 -16.90 5.74
C ALA A 457 -1.85 -15.62 4.95
N ARG A 458 -0.81 -15.11 4.28
CA ARG A 458 -0.91 -14.03 3.28
C ARG A 458 -1.04 -14.65 1.90
N PHE A 459 -2.09 -14.29 1.18
CA PHE A 459 -2.26 -14.61 -0.23
C PHE A 459 -2.02 -13.37 -1.09
N THR A 460 -1.32 -13.53 -2.20
CA THR A 460 -1.13 -12.47 -3.20
C THR A 460 -1.40 -12.99 -4.61
N THR A 461 -1.97 -12.14 -5.47
CA THR A 461 -2.21 -12.43 -6.88
C THR A 461 -1.26 -11.61 -7.74
N SER A 462 -0.40 -12.26 -8.53
CA SER A 462 0.47 -11.54 -9.47
C SER A 462 -0.32 -10.89 -10.60
N GLU A 463 0.30 -10.00 -11.38
CA GLU A 463 -0.32 -9.43 -12.58
C GLU A 463 -0.68 -10.48 -13.65
N ARG A 464 -0.06 -11.66 -13.56
CA ARG A 464 -0.29 -12.79 -14.46
C ARG A 464 -1.32 -13.80 -13.94
N GLY A 465 -1.95 -13.53 -12.80
CA GLY A 465 -2.93 -14.43 -12.17
C GLY A 465 -2.34 -15.57 -11.35
N GLU A 466 -1.02 -15.57 -11.09
CA GLU A 466 -0.41 -16.54 -10.16
C GLU A 466 -0.85 -16.22 -8.73
N ILE A 467 -1.19 -17.23 -7.95
CA ILE A 467 -1.51 -17.08 -6.53
C ILE A 467 -0.36 -17.62 -5.69
N LEU A 468 0.21 -16.75 -4.86
CA LEU A 468 1.22 -17.11 -3.89
C LEU A 468 0.59 -17.12 -2.49
N CYS A 469 0.98 -18.08 -1.66
CA CYS A 469 0.67 -18.12 -0.24
C CYS A 469 1.96 -18.05 0.56
N GLN A 470 1.99 -17.20 1.59
CA GLN A 470 3.10 -17.05 2.50
C GLN A 470 2.59 -17.12 3.94
N ASP A 471 3.17 -18.01 4.74
CA ASP A 471 2.87 -18.06 6.17
C ASP A 471 3.56 -16.91 6.90
N LEU A 472 2.83 -16.22 7.77
CA LEU A 472 3.34 -15.17 8.65
C LEU A 472 3.09 -15.60 10.10
N TYR A 473 4.15 -15.77 10.88
CA TYR A 473 4.07 -16.37 12.22
C TYR A 473 4.91 -15.62 13.25
N ALA A 474 4.49 -15.63 14.51
CA ALA A 474 5.29 -15.10 15.62
C ALA A 474 6.49 -16.05 15.93
N PRO A 475 7.58 -15.60 16.61
CA PRO A 475 8.89 -16.27 16.71
C PRO A 475 8.96 -17.63 17.41
N ASP A 476 7.83 -18.28 17.69
CA ASP A 476 7.82 -19.64 18.20
C ASP A 476 7.83 -20.62 17.01
N PRO A 477 8.92 -21.38 16.79
CA PRO A 477 9.04 -22.28 15.64
C PRO A 477 8.01 -23.42 15.68
N ARG A 478 7.40 -23.70 16.84
CA ARG A 478 6.27 -24.63 16.90
C ARG A 478 5.02 -24.08 16.23
N LYS A 479 4.96 -22.76 15.99
CA LYS A 479 3.80 -22.04 15.47
C LYS A 479 3.77 -21.83 13.95
N GLN A 480 4.78 -22.32 13.23
CA GLN A 480 4.71 -22.35 11.77
C GLN A 480 3.62 -23.35 11.34
N ILE A 481 2.83 -22.98 10.35
CA ILE A 481 1.82 -23.85 9.75
C ILE A 481 2.36 -24.44 8.45
N ASP A 482 2.21 -25.75 8.30
CA ASP A 482 2.58 -26.45 7.08
C ASP A 482 1.49 -26.20 6.02
N ILE A 483 1.86 -25.51 4.94
CA ILE A 483 0.98 -25.26 3.81
C ILE A 483 1.07 -26.44 2.85
N GLN A 484 0.01 -27.24 2.79
CA GLN A 484 -0.10 -28.41 1.94
C GLN A 484 -0.98 -28.13 0.72
N LEU A 485 -0.41 -28.30 -0.47
CA LEU A 485 -1.11 -28.11 -1.73
C LEU A 485 -1.58 -29.45 -2.31
N GLU A 486 -2.89 -29.62 -2.49
CA GLU A 486 -3.47 -30.77 -3.21
C GLU A 486 -3.30 -30.54 -4.72
N ARG A 487 -2.30 -31.21 -5.32
CA ARG A 487 -2.03 -31.11 -6.76
C ARG A 487 -2.92 -32.06 -7.56
N SER A 488 -3.91 -31.52 -8.26
CA SER A 488 -4.68 -32.28 -9.27
C SER A 488 -3.91 -32.43 -10.57
N SER A 489 -4.31 -33.39 -11.41
CA SER A 489 -3.78 -33.54 -12.78
C SER A 489 -3.98 -32.29 -13.62
N ASP A 490 -5.12 -31.62 -13.43
CA ASP A 490 -5.49 -30.44 -14.18
C ASP A 490 -4.62 -29.23 -13.77
N LEU A 491 -4.28 -29.12 -12.49
CA LEU A 491 -3.36 -28.10 -12.00
C LEU A 491 -1.96 -28.30 -12.59
N GLN A 492 -1.48 -29.55 -12.67
CA GLN A 492 -0.19 -29.86 -13.29
C GLN A 492 -0.20 -29.55 -14.80
N ALA A 493 -1.30 -29.85 -15.49
CA ALA A 493 -1.45 -29.50 -16.90
C ALA A 493 -1.40 -27.97 -17.10
N LEU A 494 -2.08 -27.22 -16.22
CA LEU A 494 -2.07 -25.76 -16.24
C LEU A 494 -0.68 -25.19 -15.92
N GLU A 495 0.08 -25.78 -14.99
CA GLU A 495 1.48 -25.41 -14.71
C GLU A 495 2.37 -25.61 -15.95
N ILE A 496 2.21 -26.73 -16.67
CA ILE A 496 2.94 -27.02 -17.90
C ILE A 496 2.57 -26.03 -19.01
N GLU A 497 1.29 -25.64 -19.11
CA GLU A 497 0.82 -24.63 -20.05
C GLU A 497 1.37 -23.24 -19.69
N ALA A 498 1.33 -22.87 -18.42
CA ALA A 498 1.84 -21.60 -17.91
C ALA A 498 3.33 -21.41 -18.19
N ALA A 499 4.11 -22.50 -18.12
CA ALA A 499 5.52 -22.51 -18.47
C ALA A 499 5.79 -22.26 -19.97
N LYS A 500 4.80 -22.49 -20.84
CA LYS A 500 4.87 -22.21 -22.27
C LYS A 500 4.45 -20.79 -22.62
N PHE A 501 3.89 -20.02 -21.68
CA PHE A 501 3.48 -18.65 -21.99
C PHE A 501 4.67 -17.76 -22.31
N HIS A 502 4.63 -17.20 -23.50
CA HIS A 502 5.56 -16.19 -24.01
C HIS A 502 4.76 -14.96 -24.43
N PRO A 503 5.34 -13.74 -24.32
CA PRO A 503 4.70 -12.54 -24.83
C PRO A 503 4.37 -12.71 -26.32
N ASP A 504 3.09 -12.64 -26.69
CA ASP A 504 2.68 -12.66 -28.09
C ASP A 504 2.81 -11.25 -28.67
N VAL A 505 3.95 -11.00 -29.32
CA VAL A 505 4.24 -9.72 -30.00
C VAL A 505 3.58 -9.69 -31.39
N GLY A 506 2.97 -10.79 -31.82
CA GLY A 506 2.43 -10.96 -33.17
C GLY A 506 3.50 -10.94 -34.27
N PRO A 507 3.14 -11.33 -35.51
CA PRO A 507 4.07 -11.37 -36.63
C PRO A 507 4.57 -9.98 -37.06
N LEU A 508 3.81 -8.93 -36.78
CA LEU A 508 4.15 -7.56 -37.11
C LEU A 508 5.07 -6.93 -36.06
N GLY A 509 4.80 -7.15 -34.77
CA GLY A 509 5.64 -6.60 -33.71
C GLY A 509 7.00 -7.30 -33.60
N MET A 510 7.15 -8.52 -34.12
CA MET A 510 8.47 -9.15 -34.31
C MET A 510 9.36 -8.44 -35.34
N ARG A 511 8.81 -7.56 -36.17
CA ARG A 511 9.55 -6.78 -37.19
C ARG A 511 9.93 -5.38 -36.71
N ASP A 512 9.48 -4.97 -35.52
CA ASP A 512 9.79 -3.66 -34.99
C ASP A 512 11.26 -3.58 -34.56
N HIS A 513 12.06 -2.92 -35.39
CA HIS A 513 13.37 -2.43 -35.02
C HIS A 513 13.19 -1.05 -34.36
N SER A 514 13.56 -0.91 -33.08
CA SER A 514 13.73 0.40 -32.44
C SER A 514 15.21 0.76 -32.41
N GLN A 515 15.56 1.97 -32.86
CA GLN A 515 16.90 2.53 -32.70
C GLN A 515 16.78 3.69 -31.71
N ILE A 516 17.20 3.45 -30.47
CA ILE A 516 17.16 4.47 -29.41
C ILE A 516 18.51 5.18 -29.40
N ASN A 517 18.49 6.50 -29.64
CA ASN A 517 19.68 7.31 -29.46
C ASN A 517 19.90 7.56 -27.97
N LEU A 518 20.83 6.82 -27.35
CA LEU A 518 21.18 6.97 -25.94
C LEU A 518 22.13 8.14 -25.66
N PHE A 519 22.59 8.84 -26.70
CA PHE A 519 23.52 9.96 -26.54
C PHE A 519 23.02 11.06 -25.57
N PRO A 520 21.75 11.50 -25.60
CA PRO A 520 21.26 12.52 -24.67
C PRO A 520 21.26 12.05 -23.21
N THR A 521 20.85 10.81 -22.96
CA THR A 521 20.86 10.21 -21.61
C THR A 521 22.28 10.03 -21.10
N TYR A 522 23.19 9.60 -21.98
CA TYR A 522 24.62 9.52 -21.67
C TYR A 522 25.19 10.89 -21.34
N ASP A 523 24.87 11.92 -22.13
CA ASP A 523 25.34 13.28 -21.90
C ASP A 523 24.82 13.82 -20.56
N GLN A 524 23.57 13.54 -20.22
CA GLN A 524 22.96 13.98 -18.95
C GLN A 524 23.56 13.28 -17.73
N ILE A 525 23.73 11.95 -17.77
CA ILE A 525 24.21 11.16 -16.64
C ILE A 525 25.72 11.32 -16.44
N PHE A 526 26.50 11.32 -17.52
CA PHE A 526 27.95 11.25 -17.43
C PHE A 526 28.63 12.59 -17.65
N ARG A 527 28.09 13.47 -18.51
CA ARG A 527 28.70 14.78 -18.79
C ARG A 527 28.14 15.86 -17.88
N ILE A 528 26.82 16.10 -17.90
CA ILE A 528 26.18 17.17 -17.14
C ILE A 528 26.28 16.92 -15.63
N HIS A 529 25.90 15.73 -15.14
CA HIS A 529 26.08 15.41 -13.72
C HIS A 529 27.54 15.32 -13.29
N GLY A 530 28.45 14.93 -14.18
CA GLY A 530 29.89 14.97 -13.92
C GLY A 530 30.39 16.40 -13.72
N GLU A 531 30.05 17.31 -14.64
CA GLU A 531 30.39 18.73 -14.59
C GLU A 531 29.73 19.44 -13.39
N ASP A 532 28.47 19.13 -13.08
CA ASP A 532 27.76 19.70 -11.93
C ASP A 532 28.32 19.19 -10.61
N ALA A 533 28.69 17.91 -10.53
CA ALA A 533 29.37 17.36 -9.35
C ALA A 533 30.76 17.96 -9.17
N GLU A 534 31.51 18.17 -10.26
CA GLU A 534 32.83 18.80 -10.23
C GLU A 534 32.74 20.28 -9.81
N LYS A 535 31.78 21.04 -10.35
CA LYS A 535 31.51 22.43 -9.93
C LYS A 535 31.05 22.51 -8.47
N ALA A 536 30.18 21.61 -8.03
CA ALA A 536 29.74 21.57 -6.64
C ALA A 536 30.89 21.18 -5.69
N GLU A 537 31.79 20.30 -6.12
CA GLU A 537 33.00 19.95 -5.37
C GLU A 537 33.99 21.11 -5.32
N GLU A 538 34.17 21.86 -6.42
CA GLU A 538 35.02 23.04 -6.46
C GLU A 538 34.48 24.18 -5.58
N GLN A 539 33.16 24.40 -5.58
CA GLN A 539 32.51 25.37 -4.67
C GLN A 539 32.65 24.99 -3.20
N ARG A 540 32.68 23.68 -2.88
CA ARG A 540 32.87 23.17 -1.52
C ARG A 540 34.34 23.08 -1.10
N ALA A 541 35.29 23.19 -2.04
CA ALA A 541 36.71 23.00 -1.76
C ALA A 541 37.24 24.02 -0.74
N ASN A 542 36.82 25.29 -0.84
CA ASN A 542 37.23 26.32 0.12
C ASN A 542 36.77 26.00 1.54
N ALA A 543 35.55 25.48 1.69
CA ALA A 543 35.02 25.09 3.00
C ALA A 543 35.75 23.87 3.59
N VAL A 544 36.25 22.96 2.75
CA VAL A 544 37.13 21.85 3.20
C VAL A 544 38.46 22.41 3.73
N TYR A 545 39.09 23.34 3.01
CA TYR A 545 40.36 23.93 3.45
C TYR A 545 40.20 24.79 4.71
N GLU A 546 39.15 25.59 4.80
CA GLU A 546 38.84 26.35 6.02
C GLU A 546 38.61 25.43 7.23
N LEU A 547 37.93 24.30 7.03
CA LEU A 547 37.76 23.30 8.08
C LEU A 547 39.10 22.69 8.52
N LEU A 548 39.98 22.37 7.58
CA LEU A 548 41.32 21.84 7.87
C LEU A 548 42.21 22.86 8.58
N ASP A 549 42.12 24.14 8.21
CA ASP A 549 42.85 25.23 8.86
C ASP A 549 42.35 25.52 10.28
N ARG A 550 41.07 25.25 10.57
CA ARG A 550 40.47 25.35 11.92
C ARG A 550 40.75 24.14 12.82
N LEU A 551 41.14 22.99 12.28
CA LEU A 551 41.41 21.80 13.10
C LEU A 551 42.44 22.00 14.23
N PRO A 552 43.57 22.71 14.02
CA PRO A 552 44.52 22.97 15.10
C PRO A 552 43.95 23.87 16.20
N SER A 553 42.97 24.72 15.89
CA SER A 553 42.35 25.63 16.86
C SER A 553 41.32 24.95 17.75
N PHE A 554 40.82 23.77 17.36
CA PHE A 554 39.87 22.98 18.16
C PHE A 554 40.34 22.79 19.61
N TRP A 555 41.62 22.46 19.83
CA TRP A 555 42.16 22.27 21.18
C TRP A 555 42.43 23.58 21.94
N GLN A 556 42.45 24.71 21.23
CA GLN A 556 42.69 26.03 21.80
C GLN A 556 41.38 26.74 22.17
N ASP A 557 40.33 26.52 21.37
CA ASP A 557 39.03 27.20 21.49
C ASP A 557 38.04 26.46 22.41
N ASN A 558 38.28 25.17 22.70
CA ASN A 558 37.36 24.38 23.52
C ASN A 558 37.48 24.75 25.01
N THR A 559 36.57 25.61 25.46
CA THR A 559 36.53 26.11 26.85
C THR A 559 35.94 25.10 27.84
N GLU A 560 35.28 24.05 27.35
CA GLU A 560 34.71 22.99 28.18
C GLU A 560 35.63 21.75 28.24
N PRO A 561 35.85 21.15 29.43
CA PRO A 561 36.66 19.95 29.57
C PRO A 561 35.99 18.78 28.83
N VAL A 562 36.71 18.20 27.88
CA VAL A 562 36.22 17.05 27.10
C VAL A 562 36.17 15.80 28.00
N GLU A 563 34.96 15.36 28.35
CA GLU A 563 34.75 14.25 29.30
C GLU A 563 35.00 12.84 28.72
N HIS A 564 35.27 12.69 27.41
CA HIS A 564 35.46 11.41 26.73
C HIS A 564 36.60 11.42 25.71
N VAL A 565 37.20 10.25 25.43
CA VAL A 565 38.19 10.10 24.37
C VAL A 565 37.54 10.42 23.03
N LEU A 566 38.01 11.47 22.36
CA LEU A 566 37.54 11.86 21.03
C LEU A 566 38.28 11.10 19.94
N THR A 567 37.54 10.65 18.95
CA THR A 567 38.07 10.18 17.68
C THR A 567 38.44 11.36 16.78
N THR A 568 39.37 11.15 15.85
CA THR A 568 39.74 12.16 14.84
C THR A 568 38.51 12.63 14.05
N SER A 569 37.54 11.75 13.78
CA SER A 569 36.25 12.12 13.20
C SER A 569 35.47 13.11 14.06
N GLU A 570 35.32 12.86 15.36
CA GLU A 570 34.58 13.76 16.26
C GLU A 570 35.25 15.14 16.36
N ILE A 571 36.59 15.18 16.36
CA ILE A 571 37.36 16.44 16.36
C ILE A 571 37.06 17.25 15.09
N ILE A 572 37.06 16.60 13.92
CA ILE A 572 36.85 17.31 12.66
C ILE A 572 35.42 17.80 12.52
N PHE A 573 34.43 17.02 12.94
CA PHE A 573 33.04 17.48 12.92
C PHE A 573 32.81 18.67 13.84
N ARG A 574 33.38 18.66 15.05
CA ARG A 574 33.23 19.76 16.02
C ARG A 574 34.05 21.01 15.68
N ALA A 575 35.04 20.91 14.79
CA ALA A 575 35.79 22.08 14.30
C ALA A 575 35.05 22.86 13.19
N GLY A 576 33.96 22.31 12.64
CA GLY A 576 33.12 22.96 11.63
C GLY A 576 32.12 23.96 12.23
N GLU A 577 31.40 24.70 11.38
CA GLU A 577 30.34 25.64 11.79
C GLU A 577 29.03 24.96 12.20
N GLU A 578 29.05 23.64 12.41
CA GLU A 578 27.90 22.85 12.85
C GLU A 578 27.73 22.94 14.38
N PRO A 579 26.50 22.82 14.92
CA PRO A 579 26.21 23.11 16.33
C PRO A 579 27.01 22.23 17.30
N GLU A 580 27.46 22.82 18.41
CA GLU A 580 28.35 22.22 19.44
C GLU A 580 27.83 20.89 20.04
N SER A 581 26.55 20.57 19.86
CA SER A 581 25.92 19.31 20.28
C SER A 581 25.77 18.31 19.11
N GLY A 582 26.87 17.91 18.47
CA GLY A 582 26.88 16.88 17.41
C GLY A 582 26.62 15.48 17.96
N ALA A 583 25.59 14.80 17.46
CA ALA A 583 25.27 13.41 17.84
C ALA A 583 26.17 12.41 17.08
N ARG A 584 26.56 11.30 17.73
CA ARG A 584 27.44 10.24 17.17
C ARG A 584 26.96 9.58 15.85
N ALA A 585 25.78 9.94 15.34
CA ALA A 585 25.22 9.43 14.08
C ALA A 585 25.39 10.38 12.88
N GLU A 586 26.12 11.49 13.03
CA GLU A 586 26.33 12.50 11.96
C GLU A 586 27.19 12.05 10.78
N PHE A 587 27.80 10.86 10.81
CA PHE A 587 28.49 10.33 9.63
C PHE A 587 27.52 10.10 8.43
N LEU A 588 26.21 10.02 8.69
CA LEU A 588 25.15 9.96 7.68
C LEU A 588 24.65 11.35 7.25
N ALA A 589 24.97 12.41 7.99
CA ALA A 589 24.71 13.78 7.56
C ALA A 589 25.70 14.14 6.44
N GLN A 590 25.23 14.86 5.42
CA GLN A 590 26.04 15.26 4.26
C GLN A 590 27.09 16.31 4.64
N SER A 591 28.07 15.95 5.48
CA SER A 591 29.12 16.87 5.91
C SER A 591 30.08 17.18 4.76
N ILE A 592 30.79 18.30 4.91
CA ILE A 592 31.77 18.79 3.93
C ILE A 592 32.89 17.75 3.65
N LEU A 593 33.12 16.84 4.60
CA LEU A 593 34.12 15.76 4.51
C LEU A 593 33.69 14.58 3.63
N ASN A 594 32.39 14.40 3.37
CA ASN A 594 31.86 13.35 2.49
C ASN A 594 32.13 13.62 0.99
N SER A 595 33.05 14.53 0.66
CA SER A 595 33.55 14.84 -0.68
C SER A 595 34.82 14.03 -1.02
N LYS A 596 35.15 13.84 -2.32
CA LYS A 596 36.39 13.15 -2.71
C LYS A 596 37.63 13.89 -2.22
N ARG A 597 37.62 15.24 -2.25
CA ARG A 597 38.67 16.08 -1.66
C ARG A 597 38.76 15.96 -0.14
N GLY A 598 37.64 15.96 0.58
CA GLY A 598 37.60 15.73 2.03
C GLY A 598 38.18 14.37 2.42
N PHE A 599 37.79 13.31 1.70
CA PHE A 599 38.37 11.96 1.86
C PHE A 599 39.87 11.92 1.59
N ARG A 600 40.35 12.59 0.53
CA ARG A 600 41.79 12.67 0.23
C ARG A 600 42.56 13.40 1.32
N ALA A 601 42.04 14.54 1.80
CA ALA A 601 42.67 15.29 2.89
C ALA A 601 42.74 14.45 4.18
N LEU A 602 41.67 13.74 4.52
CA LEU A 602 41.63 12.78 5.63
C LEU A 602 42.67 11.67 5.48
N SER A 603 42.76 11.05 4.29
CA SER A 603 43.72 9.98 4.01
C SER A 603 45.19 10.43 4.07
N GLN A 604 45.46 11.70 3.72
CA GLN A 604 46.79 12.29 3.82
C GLN A 604 47.13 12.65 5.28
N ALA A 605 46.15 13.13 6.05
CA ALA A 605 46.33 13.48 7.46
C ALA A 605 46.47 12.25 8.38
N SER A 606 45.86 11.12 8.02
CA SER A 606 45.94 9.86 8.79
C SER A 606 47.16 8.99 8.44
N GLY A 607 47.99 9.43 7.49
CA GLY A 607 49.26 8.80 7.12
C GLY A 607 50.51 9.40 7.78
N CYS A 608 50.35 10.34 8.71
CA CYS A 608 51.43 10.97 9.49
C CYS A 608 51.44 10.51 10.94
#